data_AF-T1AZ52-F1
#
_entry.id   AF-T1AZ52-F1
#
_cell.length_a   1.000
_cell.length_b   1.000
_cell.length_c   1.000
_cell.angle_alpha   90.00
_cell.angle_beta   90.00
_cell.angle_gamma   90.00
#
_symmetry.space_group_name_H-M   'P 1'
#
loop_
_entity.id
_entity.type
_entity.pdbx_description
1 polymer ?
#
loop_
_entity_poly.entity_id
_entity_poly.type
_entity_poly.pdbx_seq_one_letter_code
_entity_poly.pdbx_strand_id
1 'polypeptide(L)'
;NMGGLAGLMDKLPGVSGLPDSVKSKVNDREVQRMIAVINSMTRKERRHPDLLNGSRRARVARGSGMQPADVNRLLKQYQQMEK
;
A
#
# COMPACT_ATOMS: atom_id res chain seq x y z
N ASN A 1 -4.10 -21.88 17.63
CA ASN A 1 -4.90 -20.99 16.75
C ASN A 1 -4.06 -20.35 15.65
N MET A 2 -3.40 -21.16 14.83
CA MET A 2 -2.62 -20.72 13.64
C MET A 2 -3.26 -21.25 12.36
N GLY A 3 -4.55 -20.95 12.14
CA GLY A 3 -5.28 -21.42 10.96
C GLY A 3 -6.12 -20.35 10.26
N GLY A 4 -6.19 -19.13 10.81
CA GLY A 4 -7.13 -18.11 10.33
C GLY A 4 -6.72 -17.42 9.03
N LEU A 5 -5.41 -17.26 8.77
CA LEU A 5 -4.93 -16.48 7.62
C LEU A 5 -4.62 -17.34 6.39
N ALA A 6 -4.15 -18.58 6.58
CA ALA A 6 -3.89 -19.51 5.48
C ALA A 6 -5.19 -19.92 4.76
N GLY A 7 -6.27 -20.17 5.49
CA GLY A 7 -7.55 -20.61 4.93
C GLY A 7 -8.32 -19.53 4.15
N LEU A 8 -7.99 -18.25 4.34
CA LEU A 8 -8.58 -17.15 3.57
C LEU A 8 -7.88 -16.95 2.22
N MET A 9 -6.61 -17.36 2.11
CA MET A 9 -5.79 -17.21 0.91
C MET A 9 -6.15 -18.24 -0.17
N ASP A 10 -6.62 -19.42 0.21
CA ASP A 10 -7.04 -20.51 -0.69
C ASP A 10 -8.38 -20.26 -1.40
N LYS A 11 -9.15 -19.24 -0.99
CA LYS A 11 -10.49 -18.95 -1.53
C LYS A 11 -10.54 -17.77 -2.50
N LEU A 12 -9.39 -17.18 -2.86
CA LEU A 12 -9.33 -16.09 -3.83
C LEU A 12 -9.05 -16.63 -5.24
N PRO A 13 -10.06 -16.65 -6.14
CA PRO A 13 -9.86 -17.10 -7.52
C PRO A 13 -8.91 -16.13 -8.24
N GLY A 14 -7.79 -16.66 -8.75
CA GLY A 14 -6.75 -15.89 -9.46
C GLY A 14 -5.37 -15.87 -8.78
N VAL A 15 -5.22 -16.46 -7.59
CA VAL A 15 -3.96 -16.45 -6.81
C VAL A 15 -3.31 -17.85 -6.71
N SER A 16 -3.96 -18.88 -7.25
CA SER A 16 -3.58 -20.30 -7.15
C SER A 16 -2.40 -20.73 -8.03
N GLY A 17 -1.89 -19.87 -8.91
CA GLY A 17 -0.84 -20.24 -9.89
C GLY A 17 0.55 -19.67 -9.66
N LEU A 18 0.73 -18.76 -8.70
CA LEU A 18 2.02 -18.08 -8.50
C LEU A 18 2.83 -18.74 -7.38
N PRO A 19 4.10 -19.13 -7.64
CA PRO A 19 4.99 -19.65 -6.60
C PRO A 19 5.14 -18.65 -5.45
N ASP A 20 5.22 -19.12 -4.22
CA ASP A 20 5.35 -18.26 -3.02
C ASP A 20 6.61 -17.37 -3.06
N SER A 21 7.64 -17.81 -3.78
CA SER A 21 8.86 -17.04 -4.05
C SER A 21 8.66 -15.87 -5.01
N VAL A 22 7.65 -15.91 -5.87
CA VAL A 22 7.25 -14.79 -6.73
C VAL A 22 6.35 -13.83 -5.94
N LYS A 23 5.44 -14.37 -5.12
CA LYS A 23 4.59 -13.56 -4.21
C LYS A 23 5.43 -12.75 -3.22
N SER A 24 6.47 -13.34 -2.61
CA SER A 24 7.36 -12.64 -1.68
C SER A 24 8.18 -11.53 -2.35
N LYS A 25 8.75 -11.79 -3.54
CA LYS A 25 9.52 -10.78 -4.30
C LYS A 25 8.65 -9.64 -4.84
N VAL A 26 7.39 -9.91 -5.17
CA VAL A 26 6.42 -8.87 -5.56
C VAL A 26 6.06 -8.03 -4.35
N ASN A 27 5.83 -8.64 -3.18
CA ASN A 27 5.61 -7.93 -1.93
C ASN A 27 6.77 -6.99 -1.59
N ASP A 28 8.03 -7.40 -1.75
CA ASP A 28 9.18 -6.54 -1.43
C ASP A 28 9.19 -5.24 -2.25
N ARG A 29 8.88 -5.32 -3.55
CA ARG A 29 8.81 -4.12 -4.41
C ARG A 29 7.64 -3.22 -4.06
N GLU A 30 6.47 -3.80 -3.75
CA GLU A 30 5.33 -3.02 -3.30
C GLU A 30 5.57 -2.36 -1.94
N VAL A 31 6.26 -3.04 -1.03
CA VAL A 31 6.66 -2.50 0.28
C VAL A 31 7.64 -1.35 0.12
N GLN A 32 8.68 -1.50 -0.71
CA GLN A 32 9.60 -0.40 -1.03
C GLN A 32 8.87 0.81 -1.61
N ARG A 33 7.89 0.56 -2.47
CA ARG A 33 7.04 1.60 -3.02
C ARG A 33 6.24 2.34 -1.93
N MET A 34 5.58 1.60 -1.04
CA MET A 34 4.84 2.20 0.08
C MET A 34 5.76 3.04 0.98
N ILE A 35 6.96 2.52 1.29
CA ILE A 35 7.97 3.23 2.09
C ILE A 35 8.38 4.55 1.39
N ALA A 36 8.61 4.52 0.08
CA ALA A 36 8.96 5.72 -0.68
C ALA A 36 7.85 6.79 -0.57
N VAL A 37 6.58 6.42 -0.74
CA VAL A 37 5.43 7.33 -0.60
C VAL A 37 5.37 7.93 0.81
N ILE A 38 5.47 7.10 1.85
CA ILE A 38 5.42 7.56 3.25
C ILE A 38 6.59 8.50 3.56
N ASN A 39 7.79 8.18 3.07
CA ASN A 39 8.98 9.02 3.26
C ASN A 39 8.83 10.39 2.60
N SER A 40 8.14 10.49 1.46
CA SER A 40 7.85 11.77 0.79
C SER A 40 6.75 12.60 1.46
N MET A 41 6.03 12.07 2.45
CA MET A 41 5.05 12.82 3.25
C MET A 41 5.72 13.63 4.37
N THR A 42 5.07 14.72 4.80
CA THR A 42 5.47 15.45 6.00
C THR A 42 4.98 14.75 7.27
N ARG A 43 5.60 15.04 8.43
CA ARG A 43 5.19 14.48 9.73
C ARG A 43 3.73 14.80 10.11
N LYS A 44 3.17 15.91 9.59
CA LYS A 44 1.77 16.27 9.81
C LYS A 44 0.84 15.39 8.98
N GLU A 45 1.16 15.20 7.71
CA GLU A 45 0.37 14.37 6.77
C GLU A 45 0.41 12.88 7.15
N ARG A 46 1.51 12.37 7.71
CA ARG A 46 1.59 10.97 8.18
C ARG A 46 0.68 10.71 9.39
N ARG A 47 0.50 11.69 10.27
CA ARG A 47 -0.37 11.59 11.46
C ARG A 47 -1.84 11.86 11.14
N HIS A 48 -2.08 12.65 10.10
CA HIS A 48 -3.41 13.08 9.68
C HIS A 48 -3.54 12.89 8.15
N PRO A 49 -3.84 11.65 7.71
CA PRO A 49 -3.95 11.31 6.29
C PRO A 49 -5.11 12.04 5.58
N ASP A 50 -6.11 12.48 6.33
CA ASP A 50 -7.24 13.32 5.90
C ASP A 50 -6.79 14.67 5.33
N LEU A 51 -5.62 15.18 5.75
CA LEU A 51 -5.05 16.42 5.22
C LEU A 51 -4.54 16.30 3.77
N LEU A 52 -4.41 15.09 3.22
CA LEU A 52 -3.93 14.86 1.84
C LEU A 52 -4.99 15.23 0.79
N ASN A 53 -5.10 16.52 0.51
CA ASN A 53 -5.83 17.02 -0.66
C ASN A 53 -5.11 16.69 -1.99
N GLY A 54 -5.74 17.01 -3.13
CA GLY A 54 -5.21 16.68 -4.46
C GLY A 54 -3.81 17.26 -4.75
N SER A 55 -3.57 18.51 -4.32
CA SER A 55 -2.26 19.17 -4.49
C SER A 55 -1.16 18.48 -3.68
N ARG A 56 -1.45 18.13 -2.42
CA ARG A 56 -0.50 17.40 -1.56
C ARG A 56 -0.21 16.00 -2.08
N ARG A 57 -1.22 15.29 -2.59
CA ARG A 57 -1.04 13.98 -3.24
C ARG A 57 -0.15 14.08 -4.47
N ALA A 58 -0.34 15.08 -5.33
CA ALA A 58 0.51 15.30 -6.50
C ALA A 58 1.96 15.62 -6.11
N ARG A 59 2.19 16.38 -5.04
CA ARG A 59 3.54 16.64 -4.51
C ARG A 59 4.19 15.36 -3.98
N VAL A 60 3.49 14.57 -3.16
CA VAL A 60 4.01 13.32 -2.60
C VAL A 60 4.35 12.34 -3.72
N ALA A 61 3.45 12.17 -4.69
CA ALA A 61 3.65 11.34 -5.87
C ALA A 61 4.93 11.72 -6.64
N ARG A 62 5.13 13.02 -6.94
CA ARG A 62 6.36 13.50 -7.56
C ARG A 62 7.61 13.25 -6.70
N GLY A 63 7.51 13.43 -5.39
CA GLY A 63 8.61 13.20 -4.46
C GLY A 63 8.99 11.72 -4.29
N SER A 64 8.06 10.80 -4.52
CA SER A 64 8.28 9.35 -4.42
C SER A 64 8.50 8.67 -5.78
N GLY A 65 8.47 9.42 -6.89
CA GLY A 65 8.56 8.88 -8.25
C GLY A 65 7.34 8.04 -8.67
N MET A 66 6.16 8.33 -8.10
CA MET A 66 4.92 7.58 -8.33
C MET A 66 3.83 8.44 -8.95
N GLN A 67 2.71 7.80 -9.27
CA GLN A 67 1.52 8.50 -9.74
C GLN A 67 0.60 8.89 -8.57
N PRO A 68 -0.20 9.97 -8.71
CA PRO A 68 -1.20 10.33 -7.71
C PRO A 68 -2.22 9.21 -7.42
N ALA A 69 -2.47 8.33 -8.40
CA ALA A 69 -3.32 7.16 -8.25
C ALA A 69 -2.76 6.14 -7.25
N ASP A 70 -1.44 5.93 -7.24
CA ASP A 70 -0.76 5.02 -6.31
C ASP A 70 -0.90 5.51 -4.86
N VAL A 71 -0.74 6.82 -4.65
CA VAL A 71 -0.94 7.46 -3.34
C VAL A 71 -2.39 7.30 -2.87
N ASN A 72 -3.37 7.43 -3.78
CA ASN A 72 -4.79 7.20 -3.46
C ASN A 72 -5.07 5.76 -3.06
N ARG A 73 -4.45 4.79 -3.74
CA ARG A 73 -4.61 3.38 -3.42
C ARG A 73 -4.10 3.08 -2.02
N LEU A 74 -2.93 3.62 -1.67
CA LEU A 74 -2.33 3.48 -0.33
C LEU A 74 -3.23 4.09 0.75
N LEU A 75 -3.79 5.28 0.51
CA LEU A 75 -4.72 5.92 1.45
C LEU A 75 -6.00 5.10 1.67
N LYS A 76 -6.56 4.51 0.60
CA LYS A 76 -7.72 3.63 0.71
C LYS A 76 -7.40 2.36 1.50
N GLN A 77 -6.24 1.75 1.27
CA GLN A 77 -5.78 0.58 2.03
C GLN A 77 -5.60 0.92 3.51
N TYR A 78 -5.03 2.08 3.82
CA TYR A 78 -4.91 2.57 5.20
C TYR A 78 -6.29 2.73 5.86
N GLN A 79 -7.25 3.38 5.19
CA GLN A 79 -8.62 3.55 5.71
C GLN A 79 -9.37 2.23 5.90
N GLN A 80 -9.02 1.18 5.16
CA GLN A 80 -9.59 -0.15 5.34
C GLN A 80 -8.98 -0.88 6.54
N MET A 81 -7.72 -0.63 6.88
CA MET A 81 -7.04 -1.21 8.04
C MET A 81 -7.34 -0.45 9.35
N GLU A 82 -7.72 0.83 9.25
CA GLU A 82 -8.13 1.65 10.40
C GLU A 82 -9.55 1.31 10.89
N LYS A 83 -10.35 0.61 10.07
CA LYS A 83 -11.67 0.08 10.46
C LYS A 83 -11.55 -1.29 11.10
#